data_AF-A0A3C0ZQ80-F1
#
_entry.id   AF-A0A3C0ZQ80-F1
#
_cell.length_a   1.000
_cell.length_b   1.000
_cell.length_c   1.000
_cell.angle_alpha   90.00
_cell.angle_beta   90.00
_cell.angle_gamma   90.00
#
_symmetry.space_group_name_H-M   'P 1'
#
loop_
_entity.id
_entity.type
_entity.pdbx_description
1 polymer ?
#
loop_
_entity_poly.entity_id
_entity_poly.type
_entity_poly.pdbx_seq_one_letter_code
_entity_poly.pdbx_strand_id
1 'polypeptide(L)'
;MRRENTGRTRTVIILSAMTAGLCLLLLLVYIRFDRSRTLYRALQALDSAPLTFSADSGFYEEGFTLTLEPDSSIPVKDGIEIRYTVNGDEPTDESRLYDGGIDLSDVIEELQAEAARTEEKKKEVIRQADAEAEAARLAQEQKSAQDLQKAGDQKAGEEKEPENGEEIRPGLEEGREAWQKSLWTAAADSGLRPEREEDGIRVIPIRACLVQGEDRSPIVTRTYVIGRGVKSRYDVYVASVVTDSFNLFDYDLGIMIPGSHYEKDVKNGVRPDRAGNFYQNGDDWIKNGHVTLFSPDGEVLLEEDTGLSIAGYSSRILPTRTFRAEASKEKGTSDDYFHLDIFDQDASIDAFQKIKFRSHGIPQFHIRSVRNQYAKELTDEAGFPGLPQNCLGVMFLNGDFYTVCDLTPSTTKDYVCRLFGLNVPDG
;
A
#
# COMPACT_ATOMS: atom_id res chain seq x y z
N MET A 1 34.30 73.24 -8.58
CA MET A 1 34.20 72.16 -9.58
C MET A 1 35.12 70.94 -9.35
N ARG A 2 36.26 70.99 -8.65
CA ARG A 2 37.13 69.79 -8.44
C ARG A 2 36.75 68.84 -7.29
N ARG A 3 35.91 69.25 -6.34
CA ARG A 3 35.54 68.43 -5.14
C ARG A 3 34.32 67.51 -5.33
N GLU A 4 33.45 67.77 -6.31
CA GLU A 4 32.25 66.94 -6.55
C GLU A 4 32.56 65.67 -7.36
N ASN A 5 33.57 65.71 -8.23
CA ASN A 5 33.94 64.54 -9.05
C ASN A 5 34.49 63.38 -8.21
N THR A 6 35.28 63.67 -7.17
CA THR A 6 35.90 62.64 -6.31
C THR A 6 34.89 61.86 -5.48
N GLY A 7 33.76 62.48 -5.10
CA GLY A 7 32.66 61.78 -4.42
C GLY A 7 31.96 60.78 -5.33
N ARG A 8 31.63 61.21 -6.55
CA ARG A 8 31.04 60.34 -7.58
C ARG A 8 31.94 59.17 -7.97
N THR A 9 33.24 59.41 -8.14
CA THR A 9 34.18 58.32 -8.46
C THR A 9 34.27 57.28 -7.34
N ARG A 10 34.27 57.70 -6.07
CA ARG A 10 34.24 56.78 -4.92
C ARG A 10 32.95 55.96 -4.85
N THR A 11 31.80 56.59 -5.08
CA THR A 11 30.51 55.88 -5.09
C THR A 11 30.46 54.83 -6.21
N VAL A 12 30.96 55.16 -7.41
CA VAL A 12 31.02 54.21 -8.54
C VAL A 12 31.93 53.03 -8.23
N ILE A 13 33.10 53.26 -7.63
CA ILE A 13 34.04 52.19 -7.23
C ILE A 13 33.40 51.26 -6.18
N ILE A 14 32.71 51.83 -5.19
CA ILE A 14 32.02 51.05 -4.14
C ILE A 14 30.87 50.23 -4.75
N LEU A 15 30.08 50.80 -5.65
CA LEU A 15 29.01 50.07 -6.34
C LEU A 15 29.57 48.91 -7.19
N SER A 16 30.66 49.14 -7.93
CA SER A 16 31.30 48.07 -8.73
C SER A 16 31.92 46.96 -7.88
N ALA A 17 32.44 47.30 -6.70
CA ALA A 17 32.97 46.30 -5.78
C ALA A 17 31.84 45.46 -5.15
N MET A 18 30.70 46.09 -4.82
CA MET A 18 29.53 45.37 -4.30
C MET A 18 28.89 44.46 -5.34
N THR A 19 28.77 44.88 -6.60
CA THR A 19 28.26 44.00 -7.67
C THR A 19 29.20 42.84 -7.97
N ALA A 20 30.51 43.08 -8.00
CA ALA A 20 31.49 41.99 -8.15
C ALA A 20 31.42 41.00 -6.97
N GLY A 21 31.27 41.49 -5.74
CA GLY A 21 31.07 40.65 -4.56
C GLY A 21 29.79 39.82 -4.61
N LEU A 22 28.67 40.41 -5.03
CA LEU A 22 27.40 39.70 -5.20
C LEU A 22 27.49 38.64 -6.31
N CYS A 23 28.11 38.96 -7.46
CA CYS A 23 28.34 37.99 -8.53
C CYS A 23 29.21 36.82 -8.07
N LEU A 24 30.28 37.07 -7.29
CA LEU A 24 31.11 36.00 -6.74
C LEU A 24 30.32 35.13 -5.75
N LEU A 25 29.48 35.73 -4.91
CA LEU A 25 28.64 35.01 -3.96
C LEU A 25 27.59 34.15 -4.67
N LEU A 26 26.92 34.70 -5.70
CA LEU A 26 26.01 33.95 -6.55
C LEU A 26 26.71 32.82 -7.31
N LEU A 27 27.95 33.05 -7.77
CA LEU A 27 28.75 32.03 -8.45
C LEU A 27 29.21 30.93 -7.49
N LEU A 28 29.54 31.26 -6.24
CA LEU A 28 29.84 30.28 -5.19
C LEU A 28 28.58 29.49 -4.76
N VAL A 29 27.42 30.16 -4.66
CA VAL A 29 26.13 29.49 -4.43
C VAL A 29 25.81 28.58 -5.60
N TYR A 30 26.01 29.03 -6.84
CA TYR A 30 25.79 28.22 -8.04
C TYR A 30 26.75 27.03 -8.11
N ILE A 31 28.05 27.22 -7.84
CA ILE A 31 29.02 26.10 -7.80
C ILE A 31 28.68 25.12 -6.69
N ARG A 32 28.24 25.60 -5.52
CA ARG A 32 27.80 24.75 -4.41
C ARG A 32 26.50 23.99 -4.76
N PHE A 33 25.58 24.65 -5.44
CA PHE A 33 24.31 24.09 -5.93
C PHE A 33 24.50 23.12 -7.11
N ASP A 34 25.50 23.34 -7.96
CA ASP A 34 25.85 22.46 -9.08
C ASP A 34 26.57 21.20 -8.60
N ARG A 35 27.43 21.34 -7.58
CA ARG A 35 28.09 20.20 -6.92
C ARG A 35 27.14 19.35 -6.07
N SER A 36 25.97 19.84 -5.67
CA SER A 36 25.01 19.06 -4.88
C SER A 36 24.11 18.14 -5.70
N ARG A 37 24.14 18.22 -7.04
CA ARG A 37 23.29 17.42 -7.94
C ARG A 37 24.01 16.23 -8.57
N THR A 38 24.99 15.64 -7.88
CA THR A 38 25.73 14.51 -8.42
C THR A 38 24.81 13.30 -8.61
N LEU A 39 23.95 13.01 -7.63
CA LEU A 39 22.96 11.92 -7.72
C LEU A 39 21.99 12.14 -8.88
N TYR A 40 21.40 13.32 -8.99
CA TYR A 40 20.48 13.66 -10.09
C TYR A 40 21.09 13.44 -11.48
N ARG A 41 22.36 13.83 -11.68
CA ARG A 41 23.08 13.62 -12.94
C ARG A 41 23.36 12.14 -13.21
N ALA A 42 23.76 11.40 -12.18
CA ALA A 42 24.02 9.97 -12.31
C ALA A 42 22.73 9.22 -12.68
N LEU A 43 21.60 9.54 -12.03
CA LEU A 43 20.30 8.92 -12.31
C LEU A 43 19.80 9.17 -13.73
N GLN A 44 20.03 10.35 -14.30
CA GLN A 44 19.64 10.63 -15.69
C GLN A 44 20.42 9.83 -16.74
N ALA A 45 21.62 9.39 -16.40
CA ALA A 45 22.47 8.60 -17.28
C ALA A 45 22.34 7.09 -17.02
N LEU A 46 21.48 6.69 -16.08
CA LEU A 46 21.37 5.32 -15.61
C LEU A 46 20.29 4.57 -16.40
N ASP A 47 20.68 3.46 -17.02
CA ASP A 47 19.78 2.54 -17.73
C ASP A 47 19.42 1.30 -16.88
N SER A 48 19.91 1.24 -15.63
CA SER A 48 19.72 0.15 -14.66
C SER A 48 19.05 0.65 -13.38
N ALA A 49 18.72 -0.29 -12.48
CA ALA A 49 18.26 0.07 -11.15
C ALA A 49 19.34 0.85 -10.38
N PRO A 50 18.97 1.91 -9.62
CA PRO A 50 19.94 2.75 -8.90
C PRO A 50 20.63 2.03 -7.73
N LEU A 51 20.03 0.94 -7.25
CA LEU A 51 20.46 0.18 -6.10
C LEU A 51 20.31 -1.31 -6.39
N THR A 52 21.28 -2.08 -5.92
CA THR A 52 21.26 -3.54 -5.97
C THR A 52 21.21 -4.13 -4.57
N PHE A 53 20.52 -5.26 -4.47
CA PHE A 53 20.40 -6.06 -3.25
C PHE A 53 21.29 -7.29 -3.42
N SER A 54 21.94 -7.74 -2.34
CA SER A 54 22.82 -8.92 -2.40
C SER A 54 22.10 -10.24 -2.62
N ALA A 55 20.77 -10.24 -2.54
CA ALA A 55 19.90 -11.38 -2.78
C ALA A 55 18.61 -10.92 -3.48
N ASP A 56 18.15 -11.70 -4.44
CA ASP A 56 16.87 -11.45 -5.13
C ASP A 56 15.67 -11.79 -4.23
N SER A 57 14.50 -11.30 -4.60
CA SER A 57 13.26 -11.73 -3.96
C SER A 57 13.06 -13.23 -4.09
N GLY A 58 12.47 -13.87 -3.09
CA GLY A 58 12.30 -15.32 -3.10
C GLY A 58 11.99 -15.92 -1.75
N PHE A 59 11.93 -17.25 -1.75
CA PHE A 59 11.67 -18.07 -0.57
C PHE A 59 12.98 -18.55 0.06
N TYR A 60 13.16 -18.26 1.34
CA TYR A 60 14.37 -18.55 2.11
C TYR A 60 14.04 -19.35 3.37
N GLU A 61 14.79 -20.41 3.64
CA GLU A 61 14.57 -21.27 4.82
C GLU A 61 14.93 -20.57 6.14
N GLU A 62 15.92 -19.67 6.10
CA GLU A 62 16.48 -18.99 7.27
C GLU A 62 16.77 -17.51 6.95
N GLY A 63 16.78 -16.67 7.98
CA GLY A 63 17.21 -15.28 7.88
C GLY A 63 18.69 -15.17 7.51
N PHE A 64 19.05 -14.10 6.83
CA PHE A 64 20.42 -13.83 6.40
C PHE A 64 20.71 -12.32 6.44
N THR A 65 21.99 -11.97 6.37
CA THR A 65 22.41 -10.57 6.26
C THR A 65 22.32 -10.10 4.80
N LEU A 66 21.43 -9.15 4.54
CA LEU A 66 21.22 -8.54 3.25
C LEU A 66 22.05 -7.26 3.13
N THR A 67 22.80 -7.09 2.04
CA THR A 67 23.55 -5.86 1.77
C THR A 67 22.97 -5.10 0.58
N LEU A 68 23.02 -3.77 0.66
CA LEU A 68 22.55 -2.84 -0.37
C LEU A 68 23.76 -2.07 -0.92
N GLU A 69 23.87 -2.03 -2.24
CA GLU A 69 24.96 -1.33 -2.94
C GLU A 69 24.41 -0.44 -4.07
N PRO A 70 24.77 0.86 -4.11
CA PRO A 70 24.44 1.72 -5.24
C PRO A 70 25.04 1.17 -6.54
N ASP A 71 24.41 1.44 -7.68
CA ASP A 71 25.01 1.10 -8.97
C ASP A 71 26.42 1.70 -9.10
N SER A 72 27.35 0.94 -9.69
CA SER A 72 28.75 1.34 -9.84
C SER A 72 28.95 2.68 -10.56
N SER A 73 27.97 3.12 -11.34
CA SER A 73 27.93 4.40 -12.05
C SER A 73 27.61 5.59 -11.14
N ILE A 74 27.15 5.33 -9.91
CA ILE A 74 26.76 6.34 -8.94
C ILE A 74 27.94 6.66 -8.01
N PRO A 75 28.43 7.91 -7.97
CA PRO A 75 29.59 8.27 -7.17
C PRO A 75 29.21 8.44 -5.69
N VAL A 76 29.33 7.35 -4.92
CA VAL A 76 28.96 7.27 -3.48
C VAL A 76 29.73 8.26 -2.57
N LYS A 77 30.80 8.90 -3.05
CA LYS A 77 31.66 9.80 -2.25
C LYS A 77 31.05 11.17 -1.90
N ASP A 78 29.88 11.50 -2.43
CA ASP A 78 29.30 12.86 -2.35
C ASP A 78 28.20 13.03 -1.29
N GLY A 79 28.22 12.24 -0.21
CA GLY A 79 27.17 12.31 0.82
C GLY A 79 25.84 11.73 0.34
N ILE A 80 25.92 10.71 -0.52
CA ILE A 80 24.76 9.90 -0.92
C ILE A 80 24.52 8.87 0.17
N GLU A 81 23.32 8.85 0.71
CA GLU A 81 22.87 7.91 1.74
C GLU A 81 21.86 6.93 1.14
N ILE A 82 21.74 5.72 1.73
CA ILE A 82 20.65 4.79 1.42
C ILE A 82 19.65 4.87 2.57
N ARG A 83 18.38 5.14 2.25
CA ARG A 83 17.25 5.05 3.19
C ARG A 83 16.39 3.86 2.85
N TYR A 84 15.92 3.15 3.86
CA TYR A 84 15.09 1.97 3.66
C TYR A 84 13.99 1.78 4.70
N THR A 85 12.98 1.00 4.33
CA THR A 85 11.88 0.55 5.18
C THR A 85 11.70 -0.96 5.03
N VAL A 86 11.08 -1.58 6.04
CA VAL A 86 10.80 -3.04 6.08
C VAL A 86 9.29 -3.34 6.23
N ASN A 87 8.47 -2.28 6.22
CA ASN A 87 7.04 -2.30 6.51
C ASN A 87 6.18 -1.86 5.31
N GLY A 88 6.80 -1.71 4.14
CA GLY A 88 6.16 -1.28 2.91
C GLY A 88 5.96 0.22 2.71
N ASP A 89 6.27 1.08 3.70
CA ASP A 89 6.21 2.53 3.53
C ASP A 89 7.31 3.06 2.61
N GLU A 90 7.09 4.20 1.95
CA GLU A 90 8.15 4.84 1.16
C GLU A 90 9.26 5.38 2.08
N PRO A 91 10.55 5.16 1.76
CA PRO A 91 11.62 5.70 2.57
C PRO A 91 11.63 7.23 2.56
N THR A 92 11.61 7.83 3.75
CA THR A 92 11.72 9.27 4.00
C THR A 92 13.07 9.63 4.63
N ASP A 93 13.31 10.90 4.90
CA ASP A 93 14.52 11.36 5.63
C ASP A 93 14.54 10.93 7.11
N GLU A 94 13.41 10.41 7.61
CA GLU A 94 13.29 9.87 8.97
C GLU A 94 13.37 8.33 8.97
N SER A 95 13.30 7.69 7.79
CA SER A 95 13.48 6.24 7.66
C SER A 95 14.91 5.82 8.00
N ARG A 96 15.08 4.51 8.23
CA ARG A 96 16.35 3.92 8.65
C ARG A 96 17.46 4.28 7.67
N LEU A 97 18.54 4.82 8.21
CA LEU A 97 19.78 4.99 7.47
C LEU A 97 20.46 3.63 7.37
N TYR A 98 20.81 3.22 6.16
CA TYR A 98 21.62 2.03 5.95
C TYR A 98 23.07 2.32 6.36
N ASP A 99 23.53 1.66 7.41
CA ASP A 99 24.87 1.81 7.99
C ASP A 99 25.70 0.50 7.94
N GLY A 100 25.12 -0.57 7.39
CA GLY A 100 25.70 -1.90 7.31
C GLY A 100 24.62 -2.93 6.96
N GLY A 101 25.01 -4.19 6.77
CA GLY A 101 24.07 -5.26 6.37
C GLY A 101 22.82 -5.34 7.26
N ILE A 102 21.67 -5.59 6.63
CA ILE A 102 20.37 -5.73 7.29
C ILE A 102 20.20 -7.20 7.68
N ASP A 103 20.20 -7.51 8.98
CA ASP A 103 19.92 -8.87 9.45
C ASP A 103 18.42 -9.15 9.39
N LEU A 104 18.00 -10.00 8.46
CA LEU A 104 16.59 -10.34 8.30
C LEU A 104 16.06 -11.17 9.47
N SER A 105 16.91 -11.81 10.27
CA SER A 105 16.50 -12.50 11.50
C SER A 105 16.09 -11.49 12.57
N ASP A 106 16.88 -10.43 12.75
CA ASP A 106 16.57 -9.34 13.69
C ASP A 106 15.30 -8.60 13.26
N VAL A 107 15.11 -8.37 11.96
CA VAL A 107 13.88 -7.77 11.41
C VAL A 107 12.66 -8.65 11.72
N ILE A 108 12.80 -9.98 11.63
CA ILE A 108 11.73 -10.92 11.99
C ILE A 108 11.35 -10.75 13.46
N GLU A 109 12.34 -10.74 14.36
CA GLU A 109 12.13 -10.57 15.81
C GLU A 109 11.50 -9.22 16.14
N GLU A 110 11.97 -8.15 15.52
CA GLU A 110 11.43 -6.79 15.70
C GLU A 110 9.94 -6.75 15.33
N LEU A 111 9.61 -7.23 14.14
CA LEU A 111 8.23 -7.24 13.66
C LEU A 111 7.34 -8.20 14.48
N GLN A 112 7.89 -9.27 15.05
CA GLN A 112 7.17 -10.13 16.00
C GLN A 112 6.85 -9.37 17.29
N ALA A 113 7.82 -8.62 17.83
CA ALA A 113 7.62 -7.81 19.03
C ALA A 113 6.59 -6.70 18.78
N GLU A 114 6.61 -6.05 17.62
CA GLU A 114 5.59 -5.09 17.21
C GLU A 114 4.21 -5.72 17.10
N ALA A 115 4.09 -6.85 16.41
CA ALA A 115 2.86 -7.60 16.29
C ALA A 115 2.26 -7.99 17.65
N ALA A 116 3.10 -8.44 18.59
CA ALA A 116 2.69 -8.79 19.94
C ALA A 116 2.19 -7.56 20.73
N ARG A 117 2.88 -6.42 20.61
CA ARG A 117 2.43 -5.15 21.20
C ARG A 117 1.08 -4.70 20.64
N THR A 118 0.91 -4.78 19.32
CA THR A 118 -0.36 -4.43 18.66
C THR A 118 -1.48 -5.38 19.11
N GLU A 119 -1.20 -6.68 19.23
CA GLU A 119 -2.16 -7.67 19.70
C GLU A 119 -2.62 -7.39 21.14
N GLU A 120 -1.70 -7.04 22.03
CA GLU A 120 -2.05 -6.69 23.41
C GLU A 120 -2.87 -5.39 23.47
N LYS A 121 -2.49 -4.37 22.69
CA LYS A 121 -3.26 -3.12 22.56
C LYS A 121 -4.68 -3.41 22.03
N LYS A 122 -4.85 -4.35 21.10
CA LYS A 122 -6.17 -4.78 20.60
C LYS A 122 -7.00 -5.44 21.69
N LYS A 123 -6.43 -6.38 22.44
CA LYS A 123 -7.12 -7.05 23.57
C LYS A 123 -7.57 -6.04 24.63
N GLU A 124 -6.76 -5.01 24.88
CA GLU A 124 -7.11 -3.91 25.77
C GLU A 124 -8.32 -3.11 25.26
N VAL A 125 -8.30 -2.67 24.00
CA VAL A 125 -9.40 -1.90 23.39
C VAL A 125 -10.71 -2.68 23.39
N ILE A 126 -10.67 -3.98 23.11
CA ILE A 126 -11.88 -4.84 23.15
C ILE A 126 -12.43 -4.90 24.58
N ARG A 127 -11.55 -5.10 25.57
CA ARG A 127 -11.95 -5.14 26.98
C ARG A 127 -12.61 -3.83 27.43
N GLN A 128 -12.09 -2.69 26.95
CA GLN A 128 -12.67 -1.37 27.22
C GLN A 128 -14.04 -1.21 26.56
N ALA A 129 -14.18 -1.60 25.29
CA ALA A 129 -15.46 -1.53 24.58
C ALA A 129 -16.54 -2.43 25.20
N ASP A 130 -16.17 -3.66 25.61
CA ASP A 130 -17.10 -4.58 26.28
C ASP A 130 -17.54 -4.03 27.65
N ALA A 131 -16.63 -3.42 28.40
CA ALA A 131 -16.94 -2.77 29.68
C ALA A 131 -17.87 -1.55 29.50
N GLU A 132 -17.65 -0.74 28.47
CA GLU A 132 -18.53 0.39 28.13
C GLU A 132 -19.93 -0.09 27.71
N ALA A 133 -20.01 -1.15 26.90
CA ALA A 133 -21.28 -1.75 26.49
C ALA A 133 -22.07 -2.33 27.67
N GLU A 134 -21.37 -3.02 28.59
CA GLU A 134 -21.99 -3.53 29.82
C GLU A 134 -22.47 -2.39 30.73
N ALA A 135 -21.65 -1.33 30.91
CA ALA A 135 -22.04 -0.15 31.67
C ALA A 135 -23.26 0.55 31.06
N ALA A 136 -23.33 0.68 29.73
CA ALA A 136 -24.48 1.23 29.04
C ALA A 136 -25.74 0.37 29.22
N ARG A 137 -25.60 -0.97 29.17
CA ARG A 137 -26.73 -1.89 29.42
C ARG A 137 -27.24 -1.76 30.85
N LEU A 138 -26.35 -1.73 31.84
CA LEU A 138 -26.71 -1.56 33.25
C LEU A 138 -27.35 -0.19 33.50
N ALA A 139 -26.85 0.88 32.89
CA ALA A 139 -27.44 2.20 32.97
C ALA A 139 -28.85 2.24 32.34
N GLN A 140 -29.04 1.53 31.22
CA GLN A 140 -30.35 1.39 30.57
C GLN A 140 -31.30 0.56 31.42
N GLU A 141 -30.86 -0.54 32.02
CA GLU A 141 -31.66 -1.36 32.95
C GLU A 141 -32.05 -0.56 34.20
N GLN A 142 -31.13 0.22 34.78
CA GLN A 142 -31.40 1.11 35.91
C GLN A 142 -32.37 2.22 35.54
N LYS A 143 -32.21 2.84 34.37
CA LYS A 143 -33.14 3.85 33.85
C LYS A 143 -34.52 3.25 33.63
N SER A 144 -34.60 2.07 33.02
CA SER A 144 -35.85 1.31 32.83
C SER A 144 -36.53 0.99 34.16
N ALA A 145 -35.77 0.58 35.18
CA ALA A 145 -36.27 0.29 36.51
C ALA A 145 -36.76 1.55 37.25
N GLN A 146 -36.05 2.68 37.09
CA GLN A 146 -36.46 3.98 37.62
C GLN A 146 -37.69 4.53 36.90
N ASP A 147 -37.79 4.33 35.60
CA ASP A 147 -38.93 4.74 34.78
C ASP A 147 -40.16 3.87 35.08
N LEU A 148 -39.99 2.57 35.36
CA LEU A 148 -41.05 1.70 35.90
C LEU A 148 -41.49 2.10 37.32
N GLN A 149 -40.57 2.63 38.14
CA GLN A 149 -40.88 3.22 39.45
C GLN A 149 -41.61 4.57 39.33
N LYS A 150 -41.36 5.33 38.26
CA LYS A 150 -42.01 6.61 37.95
C LYS A 150 -43.26 6.47 37.09
N ALA A 151 -43.51 5.30 36.49
CA ALA A 151 -44.74 4.95 35.79
C ALA A 151 -45.88 4.62 36.77
N GLY A 152 -46.09 5.56 37.68
CA GLY A 152 -47.31 5.81 38.42
C GLY A 152 -47.64 7.29 38.32
N ASP A 153 -47.49 7.92 37.14
CA ASP A 153 -48.33 9.03 36.66
C ASP A 153 -47.88 9.56 35.28
N GLN A 154 -48.84 9.53 34.34
CA GLN A 154 -49.02 10.39 33.14
C GLN A 154 -48.09 10.33 31.91
N LYS A 155 -48.73 10.69 30.78
CA LYS A 155 -48.42 10.49 29.35
C LYS A 155 -47.50 11.55 28.72
N ALA A 156 -46.90 11.10 27.60
CA ALA A 156 -46.56 11.81 26.35
C ALA A 156 -45.53 12.96 26.39
N GLY A 157 -44.44 12.78 25.63
CA GLY A 157 -43.49 13.82 25.27
C GLY A 157 -42.67 13.42 24.05
N GLU A 158 -42.54 14.35 23.10
CA GLU A 158 -41.96 14.24 21.76
C GLU A 158 -40.45 13.91 21.75
N GLU A 159 -40.02 13.10 20.79
CA GLU A 159 -38.60 12.89 20.47
C GLU A 159 -38.04 14.10 19.71
N LYS A 160 -36.96 14.67 20.24
CA LYS A 160 -36.11 15.63 19.53
C LYS A 160 -34.91 14.91 18.93
N GLU A 161 -34.64 15.16 17.65
CA GLU A 161 -33.38 14.82 16.98
C GLU A 161 -32.21 15.60 17.61
N PRO A 162 -31.01 15.00 17.76
CA PRO A 162 -29.84 15.73 18.24
C PRO A 162 -29.13 16.49 17.11
N GLU A 163 -28.79 17.75 17.42
CA GLU A 163 -27.97 18.66 16.62
C GLU A 163 -26.50 18.24 16.55
N ASN A 164 -25.92 18.42 15.36
CA ASN A 164 -24.52 18.73 15.04
C ASN A 164 -23.43 18.14 15.95
N GLY A 165 -22.92 16.97 15.57
CA GLY A 165 -21.66 16.43 16.07
C GLY A 165 -20.45 17.11 15.40
N GLU A 166 -19.46 17.47 16.21
CA GLU A 166 -18.14 17.90 15.76
C GLU A 166 -17.52 16.85 14.81
N GLU A 167 -16.87 17.33 13.75
CA GLU A 167 -16.21 16.54 12.71
C GLU A 167 -15.04 15.75 13.33
N ILE A 168 -15.26 14.48 13.67
CA ILE A 168 -14.20 13.60 14.18
C ILE A 168 -13.31 13.22 12.99
N ARG A 169 -12.13 13.83 12.92
CA ARG A 169 -11.09 13.54 11.93
C ARG A 169 -10.11 12.53 12.53
N PRO A 170 -10.20 11.22 12.20
CA PRO A 170 -9.22 10.27 12.69
C PRO A 170 -7.85 10.56 12.06
N GLY A 171 -6.79 10.66 12.87
CA GLY A 171 -5.41 10.73 12.40
C GLY A 171 -4.98 9.43 11.69
N LEU A 172 -3.81 9.42 11.01
CA LEU A 172 -3.30 8.25 10.26
C LEU A 172 -3.27 6.96 11.11
N GLU A 173 -2.84 7.07 12.37
CA GLU A 173 -2.78 5.95 13.31
C GLU A 173 -4.18 5.52 13.78
N GLU A 174 -5.10 6.46 13.97
CA GLU A 174 -6.51 6.19 14.32
C GLU A 174 -7.28 5.59 13.14
N GLY A 175 -6.97 5.98 11.91
CA GLY A 175 -7.49 5.37 10.68
C GLY A 175 -7.00 3.94 10.49
N ARG A 176 -5.71 3.69 10.76
CA ARG A 176 -5.13 2.34 10.82
C ARG A 176 -5.80 1.51 11.91
N GLU A 177 -5.99 2.04 13.12
CA GLU A 177 -6.65 1.35 14.23
C GLU A 177 -8.13 1.08 13.98
N ALA A 178 -8.87 2.02 13.37
CA ALA A 178 -10.28 1.84 12.99
C ALA A 178 -10.45 0.79 11.87
N TRP A 179 -9.54 0.78 10.88
CA TRP A 179 -9.49 -0.26 9.86
C TRP A 179 -9.13 -1.62 10.47
N GLN A 180 -8.11 -1.68 11.32
CA GLN A 180 -7.74 -2.88 12.07
C GLN A 180 -8.90 -3.38 12.92
N LYS A 181 -9.67 -2.48 13.56
CA LYS A 181 -10.90 -2.80 14.32
C LYS A 181 -11.99 -3.38 13.40
N SER A 182 -12.16 -2.84 12.20
CA SER A 182 -13.14 -3.36 11.22
C SER A 182 -12.75 -4.73 10.63
N LEU A 183 -11.45 -4.97 10.41
CA LEU A 183 -10.89 -6.27 10.07
C LEU A 183 -11.02 -7.24 11.24
N TRP A 184 -10.83 -6.77 12.46
CA TRP A 184 -10.84 -7.57 13.67
C TRP A 184 -12.20 -8.20 13.93
N THR A 185 -13.28 -7.42 13.87
CA THR A 185 -14.65 -7.92 14.04
C THR A 185 -15.02 -8.99 13.01
N ALA A 186 -14.36 -9.00 11.84
CA ALA A 186 -14.65 -9.95 10.77
C ALA A 186 -13.66 -11.12 10.65
N ALA A 187 -12.43 -10.96 11.14
CA ALA A 187 -11.38 -11.97 11.10
C ALA A 187 -11.38 -12.86 12.35
N ALA A 188 -11.77 -12.33 13.51
CA ALA A 188 -11.78 -13.05 14.79
C ALA A 188 -12.64 -14.33 14.78
N ASP A 189 -13.67 -14.38 13.94
CA ASP A 189 -14.58 -15.54 13.82
C ASP A 189 -14.14 -16.57 12.75
N SER A 190 -13.05 -16.34 12.02
CA SER A 190 -12.76 -17.12 10.82
C SER A 190 -11.76 -18.26 10.99
N GLY A 191 -11.02 -18.33 12.10
CA GLY A 191 -10.01 -19.38 12.34
C GLY A 191 -8.86 -19.45 11.31
N LEU A 192 -8.76 -18.47 10.42
CA LEU A 192 -7.83 -18.44 9.28
C LEU A 192 -6.67 -17.45 9.46
N ARG A 193 -6.52 -16.89 10.65
CA ARG A 193 -5.20 -16.39 11.06
C ARG A 193 -4.35 -17.65 11.26
N PRO A 194 -3.27 -17.91 10.50
CA PRO A 194 -2.25 -18.80 11.02
C PRO A 194 -1.88 -18.22 12.38
N GLU A 195 -2.08 -18.97 13.46
CA GLU A 195 -1.65 -18.54 14.79
C GLU A 195 -0.22 -18.03 14.62
N ARG A 196 -0.03 -16.72 14.80
CA ARG A 196 1.16 -16.00 14.30
C ARG A 196 2.45 -16.48 15.01
N GLU A 197 2.34 -17.47 15.88
CA GLU A 197 3.34 -17.98 16.80
C GLU A 197 3.90 -19.38 16.45
N GLU A 198 3.30 -20.21 15.57
CA GLU A 198 3.82 -21.60 15.40
C GLU A 198 4.61 -21.91 14.11
N ASP A 199 4.37 -21.23 12.98
CA ASP A 199 5.00 -21.63 11.69
C ASP A 199 6.32 -20.91 11.35
N GLY A 200 6.61 -19.74 11.94
CA GLY A 200 7.87 -19.01 11.72
C GLY A 200 8.09 -18.37 10.33
N ILE A 201 7.10 -18.39 9.42
CA ILE A 201 7.22 -17.80 8.07
C ILE A 201 6.80 -16.33 8.05
N ARG A 202 7.63 -15.48 7.43
CA ARG A 202 7.49 -14.03 7.38
C ARG A 202 7.69 -13.51 5.96
N VAL A 203 6.83 -12.59 5.53
CA VAL A 203 6.99 -11.85 4.28
C VAL A 203 7.53 -10.46 4.62
N ILE A 204 8.69 -10.12 4.09
CA ILE A 204 9.42 -8.89 4.43
C ILE A 204 9.64 -8.11 3.13
N PRO A 205 8.81 -7.10 2.84
CA PRO A 205 9.08 -6.16 1.77
C PRO A 205 10.10 -5.13 2.24
N ILE A 206 11.19 -4.99 1.50
CA ILE A 206 12.20 -3.96 1.73
C ILE A 206 12.15 -2.97 0.59
N ARG A 207 11.91 -1.70 0.93
CA ARG A 207 11.93 -0.58 -0.02
C ARG A 207 13.14 0.27 0.30
N ALA A 208 13.95 0.59 -0.70
CA ALA A 208 15.17 1.38 -0.50
C ALA A 208 15.39 2.39 -1.63
N CYS A 209 15.95 3.55 -1.30
CA CYS A 209 16.35 4.56 -2.28
C CYS A 209 17.63 5.28 -1.85
N LEU A 210 18.29 5.89 -2.82
CA LEU A 210 19.42 6.79 -2.60
C LEU A 210 18.91 8.20 -2.34
N VAL A 211 19.54 8.89 -1.40
CA VAL A 211 19.18 10.27 -1.01
C VAL A 211 20.42 11.15 -1.00
N GLN A 212 20.32 12.33 -1.61
CA GLN A 212 21.34 13.39 -1.55
C GLN A 212 20.66 14.76 -1.45
N GLY A 213 20.53 15.29 -0.23
CA GLY A 213 19.75 16.51 -0.01
C GLY A 213 18.28 16.29 -0.37
N GLU A 214 17.75 17.05 -1.32
CA GLU A 214 16.36 16.87 -1.82
C GLU A 214 16.27 15.87 -2.97
N ASP A 215 17.39 15.49 -3.59
CA ASP A 215 17.40 14.55 -4.71
C ASP A 215 17.28 13.11 -4.19
N ARG A 216 16.41 12.32 -4.85
CA ARG A 216 16.18 10.90 -4.52
C ARG A 216 16.20 10.04 -5.77
N SER A 217 16.69 8.81 -5.64
CA SER A 217 16.52 7.81 -6.70
C SER A 217 15.08 7.26 -6.70
N PRO A 218 14.65 6.61 -7.80
CA PRO A 218 13.54 5.68 -7.74
C PRO A 218 13.73 4.68 -6.59
N ILE A 219 12.61 4.25 -6.01
CA ILE A 219 12.59 3.25 -4.93
C ILE A 219 12.75 1.88 -5.58
N VAL A 220 13.68 1.08 -5.06
CA VAL A 220 13.81 -0.34 -5.41
C VAL A 220 13.16 -1.15 -4.30
N THR A 221 12.24 -2.04 -4.69
CA THR A 221 11.50 -2.91 -3.76
C THR A 221 11.90 -4.36 -3.99
N ARG A 222 12.18 -5.10 -2.92
CA ARG A 222 12.37 -6.56 -2.93
C ARG A 222 11.54 -7.20 -1.83
N THR A 223 11.07 -8.41 -2.06
CA THR A 223 10.28 -9.18 -1.09
C THR A 223 10.96 -10.49 -0.72
N TYR A 224 11.22 -10.70 0.57
CA TYR A 224 11.78 -11.93 1.10
C TYR A 224 10.72 -12.71 1.89
N VAL A 225 10.44 -13.95 1.49
CA VAL A 225 9.56 -14.86 2.24
C VAL A 225 10.43 -15.85 3.00
N ILE A 226 10.56 -15.66 4.30
CA ILE A 226 11.56 -16.33 5.13
C ILE A 226 10.90 -17.19 6.18
N GLY A 227 11.31 -18.45 6.29
CA GLY A 227 10.96 -19.32 7.40
C GLY A 227 11.21 -20.79 7.09
N ARG A 228 11.38 -21.59 8.14
CA ARG A 228 11.66 -23.01 8.00
C ARG A 228 10.50 -23.73 7.32
N GLY A 229 10.79 -24.50 6.28
CA GLY A 229 9.80 -25.26 5.50
C GLY A 229 9.00 -24.40 4.52
N VAL A 230 9.37 -23.13 4.28
CA VAL A 230 8.64 -22.21 3.41
C VAL A 230 8.41 -22.77 2.01
N LYS A 231 9.39 -23.50 1.45
CA LYS A 231 9.30 -24.09 0.10
C LYS A 231 8.23 -25.16 -0.04
N SER A 232 7.79 -25.74 1.07
CA SER A 232 6.71 -26.74 1.11
C SER A 232 5.43 -26.18 1.75
N ARG A 233 5.40 -24.89 2.10
CA ARG A 233 4.29 -24.30 2.86
C ARG A 233 3.08 -23.97 1.99
N TYR A 234 3.34 -23.55 0.75
CA TYR A 234 2.34 -22.98 -0.14
C TYR A 234 2.20 -23.85 -1.38
N ASP A 235 1.05 -24.52 -1.52
CA ASP A 235 0.65 -25.19 -2.77
C ASP A 235 -0.12 -24.25 -3.70
N VAL A 236 0.00 -22.94 -3.46
CA VAL A 236 -0.75 -21.85 -4.09
C VAL A 236 0.18 -20.67 -4.34
N TYR A 237 -0.22 -19.77 -5.23
CA TYR A 237 0.56 -18.57 -5.52
C TYR A 237 0.66 -17.65 -4.29
N VAL A 238 1.77 -16.94 -4.14
CA VAL A 238 1.94 -15.94 -3.07
C VAL A 238 2.13 -14.56 -3.69
N ALA A 239 1.31 -13.59 -3.30
CA ALA A 239 1.41 -12.22 -3.75
C ALA A 239 1.81 -11.30 -2.60
N SER A 240 2.91 -10.59 -2.75
CA SER A 240 3.28 -9.46 -1.89
C SER A 240 2.86 -8.17 -2.59
N VAL A 241 1.88 -7.48 -1.99
CA VAL A 241 1.42 -6.17 -2.44
C VAL A 241 1.94 -5.13 -1.47
N VAL A 242 2.69 -4.18 -1.98
CA VAL A 242 3.39 -3.18 -1.17
C VAL A 242 2.98 -1.78 -1.60
N THR A 243 2.65 -0.92 -0.65
CA THR A 243 2.35 0.49 -0.92
C THR A 243 2.54 1.31 0.36
N ASP A 244 2.75 2.62 0.18
CA ASP A 244 2.81 3.53 1.31
C ASP A 244 1.53 3.47 2.15
N SER A 245 1.63 3.41 3.47
CA SER A 245 0.45 3.33 4.34
C SER A 245 -0.44 4.56 4.25
N PHE A 246 0.07 5.71 3.82
CA PHE A 246 -0.72 6.89 3.46
C PHE A 246 -1.72 6.56 2.34
N ASN A 247 -1.32 5.80 1.33
CA ASN A 247 -2.21 5.38 0.24
C ASN A 247 -3.37 4.51 0.71
N LEU A 248 -3.20 3.82 1.84
CA LEU A 248 -4.20 2.93 2.41
C LEU A 248 -5.11 3.67 3.40
N PHE A 249 -4.54 4.47 4.30
CA PHE A 249 -5.22 4.90 5.52
C PHE A 249 -5.30 6.42 5.71
N ASP A 250 -4.74 7.22 4.81
CA ASP A 250 -4.89 8.66 4.90
C ASP A 250 -6.36 9.08 4.81
N TYR A 251 -6.74 10.11 5.56
CA TYR A 251 -8.12 10.60 5.61
C TYR A 251 -8.62 11.06 4.24
N ASP A 252 -7.79 11.76 3.47
CA ASP A 252 -8.20 12.35 2.20
C ASP A 252 -8.00 11.38 1.03
N LEU A 253 -6.92 10.61 1.06
CA LEU A 253 -6.47 9.83 -0.10
C LEU A 253 -6.43 8.32 0.14
N GLY A 254 -6.61 7.87 1.38
CA GLY A 254 -6.54 6.45 1.76
C GLY A 254 -7.67 5.62 1.16
N ILE A 255 -7.30 4.59 0.39
CA ILE A 255 -8.26 3.77 -0.37
C ILE A 255 -8.94 2.67 0.47
N MET A 256 -8.50 2.43 1.71
CA MET A 256 -9.02 1.38 2.58
C MET A 256 -10.03 1.86 3.61
N ILE A 257 -10.26 3.17 3.72
CA ILE A 257 -11.10 3.78 4.75
C ILE A 257 -12.26 4.57 4.13
N PRO A 258 -13.30 4.95 4.91
CA PRO A 258 -14.34 5.85 4.42
C PRO A 258 -13.82 7.25 4.14
N GLY A 259 -12.88 7.76 4.97
CA GLY A 259 -12.19 9.03 4.76
C GLY A 259 -13.09 10.25 4.51
N SER A 260 -12.51 11.30 3.92
CA SER A 260 -13.14 12.61 3.73
C SER A 260 -14.34 12.60 2.80
N HIS A 261 -14.46 11.60 1.93
CA HIS A 261 -15.61 11.50 1.02
C HIS A 261 -16.87 11.00 1.72
N TYR A 262 -16.77 10.37 2.89
CA TYR A 262 -17.93 9.74 3.54
C TYR A 262 -19.05 10.74 3.83
N GLU A 263 -18.76 11.83 4.55
CA GLU A 263 -19.80 12.81 4.89
C GLU A 263 -20.37 13.50 3.66
N LYS A 264 -19.50 13.85 2.71
CA LYS A 264 -19.87 14.51 1.46
C LYS A 264 -20.82 13.63 0.65
N ASP A 265 -20.50 12.35 0.51
CA ASP A 265 -21.31 11.37 -0.21
C ASP A 265 -22.68 11.23 0.47
N VAL A 266 -22.71 11.07 1.81
CA VAL A 266 -23.97 10.96 2.57
C VAL A 266 -24.83 12.22 2.44
N LYS A 267 -24.24 13.42 2.57
CA LYS A 267 -24.94 14.70 2.36
C LYS A 267 -25.53 14.83 0.96
N ASN A 268 -24.90 14.20 -0.04
CA ASN A 268 -25.36 14.15 -1.43
C ASN A 268 -26.35 13.00 -1.71
N GLY A 269 -26.83 12.30 -0.68
CA GLY A 269 -27.84 11.24 -0.82
C GLY A 269 -27.28 9.85 -1.17
N VAL A 270 -25.96 9.66 -1.13
CA VAL A 270 -25.37 8.32 -1.20
C VAL A 270 -25.68 7.57 0.09
N ARG A 271 -26.04 6.29 0.00
CA ARG A 271 -26.29 5.47 1.18
C ARG A 271 -25.00 5.39 2.03
N PRO A 272 -25.09 5.50 3.37
CA PRO A 272 -23.91 5.44 4.24
C PRO A 272 -23.02 4.20 4.04
N ASP A 273 -23.62 3.03 3.76
CA ASP A 273 -22.89 1.80 3.47
C ASP A 273 -22.25 1.77 2.06
N ARG A 274 -22.37 2.86 1.30
CA ARG A 274 -21.80 3.04 -0.05
C ARG A 274 -21.02 4.35 -0.20
N ALA A 275 -20.75 5.02 0.91
CA ALA A 275 -20.07 6.31 0.95
C ALA A 275 -18.59 6.14 1.32
N GLY A 276 -17.75 7.06 0.84
CA GLY A 276 -16.36 7.18 1.26
C GLY A 276 -15.31 6.83 0.21
N ASN A 277 -14.06 7.04 0.59
CA ASN A 277 -12.87 6.92 -0.24
C ASN A 277 -12.77 5.55 -0.93
N PHE A 278 -13.04 4.45 -0.23
CA PHE A 278 -13.03 3.11 -0.84
C PHE A 278 -14.06 2.92 -1.99
N TYR A 279 -15.06 3.81 -2.13
CA TYR A 279 -16.02 3.80 -3.25
C TYR A 279 -15.62 4.72 -4.41
N GLN A 280 -14.59 5.53 -4.24
CA GLN A 280 -14.12 6.45 -5.27
C GLN A 280 -13.37 5.69 -6.39
N ASN A 281 -13.22 6.35 -7.54
CA ASN A 281 -12.65 5.78 -8.77
C ASN A 281 -11.98 6.90 -9.60
N GLY A 282 -11.19 6.51 -10.60
CA GLY A 282 -10.43 7.43 -11.45
C GLY A 282 -8.95 7.45 -11.07
N ASP A 283 -8.16 8.17 -11.86
CA ASP A 283 -6.69 8.11 -11.78
C ASP A 283 -6.14 8.58 -10.43
N ASP A 284 -6.81 9.56 -9.80
CA ASP A 284 -6.48 10.04 -8.44
C ASP A 284 -6.62 8.95 -7.36
N TRP A 285 -7.37 7.88 -7.66
CA TRP A 285 -7.62 6.73 -6.79
C TRP A 285 -6.79 5.50 -7.17
N ILE A 286 -5.86 5.66 -8.12
CA ILE A 286 -4.83 4.68 -8.46
C ILE A 286 -3.53 5.11 -7.77
N LYS A 287 -3.21 4.38 -6.70
CA LYS A 287 -2.07 4.66 -5.82
C LYS A 287 -0.82 3.97 -6.31
N ASN A 288 0.35 4.54 -6.05
CA ASN A 288 1.60 3.86 -6.37
C ASN A 288 1.75 2.64 -5.46
N GLY A 289 2.21 1.53 -6.01
CA GLY A 289 2.54 0.34 -5.26
C GLY A 289 3.50 -0.54 -6.02
N HIS A 290 3.78 -1.70 -5.44
CA HIS A 290 4.68 -2.69 -5.98
C HIS A 290 4.09 -4.08 -5.75
N VAL A 291 4.21 -4.95 -6.74
CA VAL A 291 3.73 -6.33 -6.66
C VAL A 291 4.89 -7.28 -6.92
N THR A 292 5.15 -8.18 -5.97
CA THR A 292 5.95 -9.38 -6.19
C THR A 292 5.02 -10.59 -6.17
N LEU A 293 4.93 -11.34 -7.27
CA LEU A 293 4.16 -12.58 -7.38
C LEU A 293 5.10 -13.77 -7.41
N PHE A 294 4.84 -14.76 -6.57
CA PHE A 294 5.59 -16.01 -6.49
C PHE A 294 4.74 -17.19 -6.95
N SER A 295 5.36 -18.13 -7.65
CA SER A 295 4.81 -19.46 -7.90
C SER A 295 4.70 -20.26 -6.59
N PRO A 296 3.94 -21.37 -6.56
CA PRO A 296 3.93 -22.29 -5.41
C PRO A 296 5.34 -22.77 -5.01
N ASP A 297 6.24 -22.93 -5.99
CA ASP A 297 7.63 -23.35 -5.76
C ASP A 297 8.54 -22.22 -5.25
N GLY A 298 8.02 -20.99 -5.15
CA GLY A 298 8.73 -19.82 -4.66
C GLY A 298 9.53 -19.05 -5.73
N GLU A 299 9.32 -19.35 -7.02
CA GLU A 299 9.91 -18.61 -8.13
C GLU A 299 9.19 -17.26 -8.32
N VAL A 300 9.94 -16.20 -8.60
CA VAL A 300 9.37 -14.87 -8.90
C VAL A 300 8.80 -14.88 -10.31
N LEU A 301 7.49 -14.69 -10.42
CA LEU A 301 6.74 -14.62 -11.69
C LEU A 301 6.53 -13.18 -12.18
N LEU A 302 6.44 -12.24 -11.24
CA LEU A 302 6.28 -10.81 -11.51
C LEU A 302 6.95 -10.04 -10.36
N GLU A 303 7.69 -8.99 -10.68
CA GLU A 303 8.22 -8.03 -9.71
C GLU A 303 8.29 -6.65 -10.33
N GLU A 304 7.21 -5.87 -10.18
CA GLU A 304 7.11 -4.57 -10.83
C GLU A 304 6.36 -3.56 -9.96
N ASP A 305 6.75 -2.28 -10.11
CA ASP A 305 5.96 -1.16 -9.62
C ASP A 305 4.66 -1.03 -10.44
N THR A 306 3.57 -0.64 -9.81
CA THR A 306 2.22 -0.70 -10.39
C THR A 306 1.31 0.40 -9.84
N GLY A 307 0.24 0.70 -10.57
CA GLY A 307 -0.93 1.35 -9.98
C GLY A 307 -1.75 0.36 -9.14
N LEU A 308 -2.22 0.77 -7.97
CA LEU A 308 -3.06 -0.02 -7.06
C LEU A 308 -4.39 0.70 -6.80
N SER A 309 -5.49 -0.02 -6.93
CA SER A 309 -6.83 0.50 -6.64
C SER A 309 -7.74 -0.55 -6.01
N ILE A 310 -8.87 -0.10 -5.46
CA ILE A 310 -9.90 -0.99 -4.92
C ILE A 310 -10.91 -1.38 -6.01
N ALA A 311 -11.07 -2.69 -6.18
CA ALA A 311 -12.01 -3.29 -7.12
C ALA A 311 -13.28 -3.80 -6.44
N GLY A 312 -14.32 -3.98 -7.25
CA GLY A 312 -15.63 -4.47 -6.82
C GLY A 312 -16.66 -3.35 -6.76
N TYR A 313 -17.82 -3.66 -6.18
CA TYR A 313 -18.91 -2.72 -6.01
C TYR A 313 -19.41 -2.82 -4.57
N SER A 314 -20.42 -3.66 -4.30
CA SER A 314 -20.91 -3.87 -2.93
C SER A 314 -19.86 -4.44 -1.97
N SER A 315 -18.88 -5.18 -2.47
CA SER A 315 -17.80 -5.77 -1.65
C SER A 315 -16.81 -4.75 -1.09
N ARG A 316 -16.83 -3.49 -1.54
CA ARG A 316 -15.88 -2.46 -1.09
C ARG A 316 -16.08 -2.02 0.36
N ILE A 317 -17.25 -2.29 0.95
CA ILE A 317 -17.47 -2.08 2.38
C ILE A 317 -16.84 -3.19 3.23
N LEU A 318 -16.54 -4.33 2.62
CA LEU A 318 -16.08 -5.50 3.37
C LEU A 318 -14.65 -5.27 3.90
N PRO A 319 -14.32 -5.89 5.04
CA PRO A 319 -13.04 -5.67 5.72
C PRO A 319 -11.84 -6.02 4.85
N THR A 320 -11.89 -7.15 4.15
CA THR A 320 -10.94 -7.48 3.10
C THR A 320 -11.52 -7.07 1.75
N ARG A 321 -10.83 -6.16 1.07
CA ARG A 321 -11.22 -5.59 -0.21
C ARG A 321 -10.41 -6.27 -1.31
N THR A 322 -10.96 -6.28 -2.51
CA THR A 322 -10.21 -6.73 -3.68
C THR A 322 -9.26 -5.62 -4.11
N PHE A 323 -7.97 -5.91 -4.12
CA PHE A 323 -6.99 -5.03 -4.77
C PHE A 323 -6.93 -5.34 -6.27
N ARG A 324 -6.68 -4.31 -7.05
CA ARG A 324 -6.37 -4.41 -8.47
C ARG A 324 -5.04 -3.72 -8.73
N ALA A 325 -4.09 -4.47 -9.29
CA ALA A 325 -2.89 -3.94 -9.89
C ALA A 325 -3.17 -3.56 -11.34
N GLU A 326 -2.68 -2.39 -11.75
CA GLU A 326 -2.81 -1.84 -13.10
C GLU A 326 -1.41 -1.52 -13.63
N ALA A 327 -1.03 -2.17 -14.73
CA ALA A 327 0.23 -1.91 -15.41
C ALA A 327 0.18 -0.54 -16.06
N SER A 328 1.24 0.24 -15.86
CA SER A 328 1.37 1.59 -16.39
C SER A 328 2.83 2.01 -16.37
N LYS A 329 3.37 2.36 -17.54
CA LYS A 329 4.73 2.92 -17.64
C LYS A 329 4.94 4.14 -16.75
N GLU A 330 3.90 4.95 -16.57
CA GLU A 330 3.92 6.12 -15.68
C GLU A 330 4.10 5.70 -14.21
N LYS A 331 3.57 4.54 -13.83
CA LYS A 331 3.64 3.98 -12.48
C LYS A 331 4.83 3.04 -12.26
N GLY A 332 5.66 2.80 -13.28
CA GLY A 332 6.94 2.10 -13.16
C GLY A 332 6.99 0.69 -13.75
N THR A 333 5.93 0.18 -14.39
CA THR A 333 6.03 -1.08 -15.15
C THR A 333 6.86 -0.90 -16.42
N SER A 334 7.40 -2.01 -16.94
CA SER A 334 8.18 -2.03 -18.19
C SER A 334 7.35 -1.59 -19.41
N ASP A 335 6.10 -2.03 -19.48
CA ASP A 335 5.08 -1.54 -20.40
C ASP A 335 3.67 -1.47 -19.77
N ASP A 336 2.62 -1.25 -20.57
CA ASP A 336 1.25 -1.13 -20.05
C ASP A 336 0.57 -2.51 -19.85
N TYR A 337 1.36 -3.57 -19.70
CA TYR A 337 0.93 -4.94 -19.45
C TYR A 337 1.82 -5.65 -18.41
N PHE A 338 1.20 -6.50 -17.61
CA PHE A 338 1.89 -7.55 -16.87
C PHE A 338 1.98 -8.79 -17.75
N HIS A 339 3.19 -9.32 -17.92
CA HIS A 339 3.43 -10.53 -18.71
C HIS A 339 3.48 -11.75 -17.77
N LEU A 340 2.45 -12.60 -17.83
CA LEU A 340 2.23 -13.73 -16.93
C LEU A 340 1.60 -14.92 -17.64
N ASP A 341 2.28 -16.06 -17.63
CA ASP A 341 1.78 -17.31 -18.23
C ASP A 341 1.08 -18.23 -17.20
N ILE A 342 0.23 -17.65 -16.35
CA ILE A 342 -0.48 -18.41 -15.28
C ILE A 342 -1.99 -18.48 -15.48
N PHE A 343 -2.55 -17.67 -16.37
CA PHE A 343 -4.00 -17.53 -16.56
C PHE A 343 -4.52 -18.21 -17.83
N ASP A 344 -3.64 -18.71 -18.70
CA ASP A 344 -4.04 -19.36 -19.94
C ASP A 344 -3.23 -20.65 -20.13
N GLN A 345 -3.90 -21.79 -20.14
CA GLN A 345 -3.23 -23.09 -20.31
C GLN A 345 -2.76 -23.32 -21.75
N ASP A 346 -3.34 -22.61 -22.71
CA ASP A 346 -2.93 -22.65 -24.12
C ASP A 346 -1.92 -21.54 -24.46
N ALA A 347 -1.54 -20.71 -23.47
CA ALA A 347 -0.61 -19.58 -23.57
C ALA A 347 -0.92 -18.60 -24.72
N SER A 348 -2.19 -18.46 -25.10
CA SER A 348 -2.63 -17.55 -26.16
C SER A 348 -2.68 -16.09 -25.70
N ILE A 349 -2.76 -15.87 -24.40
CA ILE A 349 -2.74 -14.54 -23.75
C ILE A 349 -1.82 -14.58 -22.53
N ASP A 350 -0.69 -13.89 -22.62
CA ASP A 350 0.30 -13.71 -21.56
C ASP A 350 0.36 -12.26 -21.03
N ALA A 351 -0.05 -11.26 -21.82
CA ALA A 351 -0.03 -9.86 -21.41
C ALA A 351 -1.36 -9.40 -20.76
N PHE A 352 -1.34 -8.66 -19.66
CA PHE A 352 -2.55 -8.20 -18.97
C PHE A 352 -2.43 -6.77 -18.44
N GLN A 353 -3.33 -5.86 -18.84
CA GLN A 353 -3.32 -4.49 -18.32
C GLN A 353 -3.60 -4.43 -16.82
N LYS A 354 -4.42 -5.36 -16.29
CA LYS A 354 -4.91 -5.30 -14.92
C LYS A 354 -5.11 -6.70 -14.34
N ILE A 355 -4.57 -6.93 -13.15
CA ILE A 355 -4.76 -8.18 -12.38
C ILE A 355 -5.47 -7.84 -11.08
N LYS A 356 -6.37 -8.71 -10.63
CA LYS A 356 -7.06 -8.58 -9.34
C LYS A 356 -6.59 -9.64 -8.37
N PHE A 357 -6.35 -9.21 -7.15
CA PHE A 357 -6.25 -10.05 -5.95
C PHE A 357 -7.64 -10.10 -5.34
N ARG A 358 -8.53 -10.92 -5.90
CA ARG A 358 -9.94 -10.93 -5.52
C ARG A 358 -10.09 -11.55 -4.14
N SER A 359 -10.33 -10.70 -3.15
CA SER A 359 -10.85 -11.10 -1.86
C SER A 359 -12.32 -11.50 -1.96
N HIS A 360 -12.72 -12.47 -1.13
CA HIS A 360 -14.12 -12.85 -0.95
C HIS A 360 -14.83 -12.06 0.17
N GLY A 361 -14.17 -11.04 0.71
CA GLY A 361 -14.74 -10.04 1.62
C GLY A 361 -14.58 -10.38 3.09
N ILE A 362 -14.95 -11.62 3.44
CA ILE A 362 -14.74 -12.20 4.76
C ILE A 362 -14.13 -13.61 4.58
N PRO A 363 -13.18 -14.03 5.44
CA PRO A 363 -12.37 -15.22 5.17
C PRO A 363 -13.16 -16.55 5.05
N GLN A 364 -14.37 -16.62 5.62
CA GLN A 364 -15.28 -17.78 5.52
C GLN A 364 -15.91 -17.99 4.12
N PHE A 365 -15.68 -17.10 3.15
CA PHE A 365 -16.23 -17.22 1.79
C PHE A 365 -15.27 -17.83 0.76
N HIS A 366 -14.19 -18.52 1.16
CA HIS A 366 -13.28 -19.23 0.24
C HIS A 366 -13.98 -20.32 -0.62
N ILE A 367 -15.16 -20.81 -0.23
CA ILE A 367 -16.02 -21.62 -1.11
C ILE A 367 -16.38 -20.90 -2.42
N ARG A 368 -16.27 -19.56 -2.47
CA ARG A 368 -16.49 -18.76 -3.68
C ARG A 368 -15.37 -18.92 -4.71
N SER A 369 -14.12 -19.17 -4.30
CA SER A 369 -13.01 -19.48 -5.23
C SER A 369 -13.34 -20.72 -6.05
N VAL A 370 -13.72 -21.80 -5.37
CA VAL A 370 -14.14 -23.07 -6.00
C VAL A 370 -15.33 -22.86 -6.93
N ARG A 371 -16.32 -22.06 -6.52
CA ARG A 371 -17.48 -21.74 -7.37
C ARG A 371 -17.10 -20.98 -8.64
N ASN A 372 -16.19 -20.01 -8.55
CA ASN A 372 -15.75 -19.24 -9.71
C ASN A 372 -14.99 -20.11 -10.70
N GLN A 373 -14.07 -20.95 -10.20
CA GLN A 373 -13.31 -21.89 -11.02
C GLN A 373 -14.23 -22.92 -11.67
N TYR A 374 -15.13 -23.54 -10.91
CA TYR A 374 -16.08 -24.51 -11.44
C TYR A 374 -17.03 -23.89 -12.47
N ALA A 375 -17.49 -22.65 -12.25
CA ALA A 375 -18.30 -21.93 -13.22
C ALA A 375 -17.54 -21.70 -14.54
N LYS A 376 -16.25 -21.37 -14.47
CA LYS A 376 -15.40 -21.24 -15.67
C LYS A 376 -15.28 -22.56 -16.42
N GLU A 377 -14.93 -23.64 -15.73
CA GLU A 377 -14.78 -24.97 -16.33
C GLU A 377 -16.09 -25.38 -17.04
N LEU A 378 -17.24 -25.20 -16.39
CA LEU A 378 -18.55 -25.47 -16.99
C LEU A 378 -18.85 -24.60 -18.22
N THR A 379 -18.48 -23.32 -18.21
CA THR A 379 -18.70 -22.45 -19.38
C THR A 379 -17.82 -22.82 -20.55
N ASP A 380 -16.57 -23.20 -20.28
CA ASP A 380 -15.63 -23.64 -21.32
C ASP A 380 -16.10 -24.96 -21.94
N GLU A 381 -16.49 -25.94 -21.11
CA GLU A 381 -17.08 -27.21 -21.56
C GLU A 381 -18.37 -27.01 -22.38
N ALA A 382 -19.17 -25.99 -22.04
CA ALA A 382 -20.38 -25.63 -22.78
C ALA A 382 -20.10 -24.88 -24.10
N GLY A 383 -18.84 -24.59 -24.42
CA GLY A 383 -18.45 -23.86 -25.64
C GLY A 383 -18.58 -22.34 -25.54
N PHE A 384 -18.58 -21.79 -24.32
CA PHE A 384 -18.64 -20.35 -24.05
C PHE A 384 -17.37 -19.86 -23.31
N PRO A 385 -16.21 -19.82 -24.00
CA PRO A 385 -14.97 -19.33 -23.40
C PRO A 385 -15.07 -17.82 -23.20
N GLY A 386 -15.37 -17.38 -21.99
CA GLY A 386 -15.55 -15.95 -21.69
C GLY A 386 -15.27 -15.57 -20.25
N LEU A 387 -15.14 -16.56 -19.36
CA LEU A 387 -14.75 -16.31 -17.99
C LEU A 387 -13.23 -16.35 -17.86
N PRO A 388 -12.61 -15.34 -17.23
CA PRO A 388 -11.17 -15.34 -16.99
C PRO A 388 -10.79 -16.46 -16.03
N GLN A 389 -9.63 -17.09 -16.28
CA GLN A 389 -9.06 -18.05 -15.32
C GLN A 389 -8.82 -17.38 -13.97
N ASN A 390 -9.05 -18.15 -12.92
CA ASN A 390 -8.69 -17.77 -11.56
C ASN A 390 -7.63 -18.76 -11.07
N CYS A 391 -6.59 -18.24 -10.42
CA CYS A 391 -5.60 -19.05 -9.72
C CYS A 391 -5.70 -18.77 -8.23
N LEU A 392 -5.71 -19.80 -7.40
CA LEU A 392 -5.77 -19.64 -5.96
C LEU A 392 -4.43 -19.08 -5.46
N GLY A 393 -4.49 -18.07 -4.60
CA GLY A 393 -3.28 -17.51 -4.00
C GLY A 393 -3.52 -16.91 -2.62
N VAL A 394 -2.43 -16.52 -1.98
CA VAL A 394 -2.42 -15.80 -0.72
C VAL A 394 -1.83 -14.42 -0.95
N MET A 395 -2.53 -13.38 -0.49
CA MET A 395 -2.05 -12.01 -0.56
C MET A 395 -1.51 -11.58 0.80
N PHE A 396 -0.32 -10.98 0.78
CA PHE A 396 0.27 -10.21 1.86
C PHE A 396 0.23 -8.74 1.46
N LEU A 397 -0.22 -7.88 2.38
CA LEU A 397 -0.22 -6.43 2.22
C LEU A 397 0.82 -5.85 3.17
N ASN A 398 1.86 -5.21 2.64
CA ASN A 398 2.96 -4.64 3.43
C ASN A 398 3.61 -5.66 4.39
N GLY A 399 3.75 -6.91 3.94
CA GLY A 399 4.35 -8.02 4.71
C GLY A 399 3.39 -8.77 5.64
N ASP A 400 2.18 -8.24 5.84
CA ASP A 400 1.17 -8.86 6.68
C ASP A 400 0.18 -9.68 5.87
N PHE A 401 -0.15 -10.88 6.37
CA PHE A 401 -1.19 -11.70 5.76
C PHE A 401 -2.48 -10.90 5.65
N TYR A 402 -2.99 -10.81 4.43
CA TYR A 402 -4.17 -10.01 4.15
C TYR A 402 -5.40 -10.91 3.92
N THR A 403 -5.30 -11.84 2.96
CA THR A 403 -6.40 -12.74 2.63
C THR A 403 -5.94 -13.86 1.69
N VAL A 404 -6.63 -15.00 1.73
CA VAL A 404 -6.69 -15.90 0.57
C VAL A 404 -7.48 -15.21 -0.54
N CYS A 405 -7.01 -15.29 -1.78
CA CYS A 405 -7.60 -14.59 -2.92
C CYS A 405 -7.62 -15.42 -4.20
N ASP A 406 -8.51 -15.06 -5.12
CA ASP A 406 -8.39 -15.47 -6.52
C ASP A 406 -7.54 -14.44 -7.26
N LEU A 407 -6.40 -14.87 -7.80
CA LEU A 407 -5.65 -14.14 -8.81
C LEU A 407 -6.37 -14.28 -10.14
N THR A 408 -6.66 -13.17 -10.80
CA THR A 408 -7.37 -13.21 -12.08
C THR A 408 -7.16 -11.94 -12.89
N PRO A 409 -7.11 -12.01 -14.23
CA PRO A 409 -7.12 -10.82 -15.03
C PRO A 409 -8.45 -10.07 -14.89
N SER A 410 -8.40 -8.74 -15.07
CA SER A 410 -9.62 -7.97 -15.27
C SER A 410 -10.12 -8.16 -16.70
N THR A 411 -11.44 -8.32 -16.85
CA THR A 411 -12.11 -8.39 -18.14
C THR A 411 -12.16 -7.00 -18.78
N THR A 412 -11.01 -6.53 -19.26
CA THR A 412 -10.89 -5.26 -19.99
C THR A 412 -11.35 -5.45 -21.44
N LYS A 413 -11.62 -4.33 -22.12
CA LYS A 413 -11.93 -4.33 -23.56
C LYS A 413 -10.84 -5.03 -24.35
N ASP A 414 -9.59 -4.69 -24.06
CA ASP A 414 -8.39 -5.29 -24.65
C ASP A 414 -8.33 -6.81 -24.43
N TYR A 415 -8.50 -7.27 -23.18
CA TYR A 415 -8.49 -8.70 -22.86
C TYR A 415 -9.58 -9.46 -23.63
N VAL A 416 -10.81 -8.95 -23.67
CA VAL A 416 -11.91 -9.57 -24.41
C VAL A 416 -11.60 -9.61 -25.91
N CYS A 417 -11.08 -8.52 -26.48
CA CYS A 417 -10.72 -8.49 -27.89
C CYS A 417 -9.67 -9.55 -28.22
N ARG A 418 -8.60 -9.65 -27.42
CA ARG A 418 -7.55 -10.66 -27.62
C ARG A 418 -8.08 -12.09 -27.46
N LEU A 419 -8.94 -12.34 -26.47
CA LEU A 419 -9.57 -13.65 -26.24
C LEU A 419 -10.40 -14.14 -27.43
N PHE A 420 -11.06 -13.24 -28.15
CA PHE A 420 -11.89 -13.60 -29.31
C PHE A 420 -11.23 -13.29 -30.66
N GLY A 421 -9.94 -12.92 -30.69
CA GLY A 421 -9.25 -12.54 -31.92
C GLY A 421 -9.84 -11.32 -32.64
N LEU A 422 -10.43 -10.41 -31.88
CA LEU A 422 -11.04 -9.16 -32.37
C LEU A 422 -10.04 -8.01 -32.30
N ASN A 423 -10.21 -7.02 -33.18
CA ASN A 423 -9.48 -5.76 -33.06
C ASN A 423 -9.95 -5.00 -31.82
N VAL A 424 -9.02 -4.40 -31.09
CA VAL A 424 -9.34 -3.45 -30.02
C VAL A 424 -9.91 -2.19 -30.69
N PRO A 425 -11.18 -1.82 -30.44
CA PRO A 425 -11.73 -0.60 -31.03
C PRO A 425 -10.99 0.62 -30.50
N ASP A 426 -10.75 1.62 -31.34
CA ASP A 426 -10.22 2.91 -30.91
C ASP A 426 -11.18 3.54 -29.86
N GLY A 427 -10.66 3.94 -28.70
CA GLY A 427 -11.42 4.60 -27.62
C GLY A 427 -11.56 3.75 -26.37
#